data_AF-A0A090WWN5-F1
#
_entry.id   AF-A0A090WWN5-F1
#
_cell.length_a   1.000
_cell.length_b   1.000
_cell.length_c   1.000
_cell.angle_alpha   90.00
_cell.angle_beta   90.00
_cell.angle_gamma   90.00
#
_symmetry.space_group_name_H-M   'P 1'
#
loop_
_entity.id
_entity.type
_entity.pdbx_description
1 polymer ?
#
loop_
_entity_poly.entity_id
_entity_poly.type
_entity_poly.pdbx_seq_one_letter_code
_entity_poly.pdbx_strand_id
1 'polypeptide(L)'
;MGAKGASEIIFKKEISNAENPSEKLAEKEAEYAEKFANPYRAAQRGFIDEVILPEDTRRKLIKAFAMLENKEVNVPKRKHGNIPL
;
A
#
# COMPACT_ATOMS: atom_id res chain seq x y z
N MET A 1 -3.00 7.14 -2.08
CA MET A 1 -4.06 7.73 -2.92
C MET A 1 -5.11 6.65 -3.19
N GLY A 2 -6.39 7.00 -3.28
CA GLY A 2 -7.46 6.04 -3.60
C GLY A 2 -7.53 5.70 -5.10
N ALA A 3 -8.18 4.59 -5.45
CA ALA A 3 -8.29 4.11 -6.82
C ALA A 3 -8.94 5.13 -7.78
N LYS A 4 -10.03 5.78 -7.34
CA LYS A 4 -10.69 6.86 -8.09
C LYS A 4 -9.74 8.00 -8.46
N GLY A 5 -9.11 8.62 -7.45
CA GLY A 5 -8.21 9.76 -7.67
C GLY A 5 -6.97 9.40 -8.50
N ALA A 6 -6.45 8.18 -8.35
CA ALA A 6 -5.37 7.71 -9.21
C ALA A 6 -5.84 7.55 -10.67
N SER A 7 -7.04 7.01 -10.87
CA SER A 7 -7.61 6.79 -12.20
C SER A 7 -7.92 8.09 -12.94
N GLU A 8 -8.43 9.10 -12.24
CA GLU A 8 -8.70 10.45 -12.79
C GLU A 8 -7.43 11.12 -13.31
N ILE A 9 -6.27 10.89 -12.68
CA ILE A 9 -4.99 11.47 -13.10
C ILE A 9 -4.36 10.66 -14.22
N ILE A 10 -4.28 9.33 -14.05
CA ILE A 10 -3.57 8.43 -14.98
C ILE A 10 -4.31 8.31 -16.32
N PHE A 11 -5.64 8.15 -16.27
CA PHE A 11 -6.47 7.94 -17.46
C PHE A 11 -7.19 9.20 -17.91
N LYS A 12 -6.73 10.39 -17.47
CA LYS A 12 -7.37 11.68 -17.75
C LYS A 12 -7.76 11.85 -19.22
N LYS A 13 -6.85 11.55 -20.13
CA LYS A 13 -7.06 11.70 -21.59
C LYS A 13 -8.12 10.73 -22.12
N GLU A 14 -8.10 9.48 -21.67
CA GLU A 14 -9.07 8.46 -22.10
C GLU A 14 -10.48 8.79 -21.60
N ILE A 15 -10.59 9.26 -20.37
CA ILE A 15 -11.85 9.67 -19.76
C ILE A 15 -12.42 10.90 -20.47
N SER A 16 -11.59 11.93 -20.74
CA SER A 16 -12.05 13.16 -21.40
C SER A 16 -12.46 12.97 -22.86
N ASN A 17 -11.90 11.97 -23.56
CA ASN A 17 -12.21 11.69 -24.96
C ASN A 17 -13.32 10.64 -25.16
N ALA A 18 -13.84 10.05 -24.08
CA ALA A 18 -14.91 9.06 -24.15
C ALA A 18 -16.27 9.70 -24.40
N GLU A 19 -17.16 9.00 -25.11
CA GLU A 19 -18.55 9.42 -25.31
C GLU A 19 -19.30 9.54 -23.96
N ASN A 20 -18.99 8.66 -23.01
CA ASN A 20 -19.48 8.73 -21.64
C ASN A 20 -18.30 8.72 -20.64
N PRO A 21 -17.79 9.89 -20.24
CA PRO A 21 -16.67 10.01 -19.30
C PRO A 21 -16.92 9.36 -17.94
N SER A 22 -18.16 9.38 -17.45
CA SER A 22 -18.52 8.83 -16.14
C SER A 22 -18.40 7.31 -16.12
N GLU A 23 -18.96 6.65 -17.14
CA GLU A 23 -18.83 5.19 -17.31
C GLU A 23 -17.37 4.79 -17.53
N LYS A 24 -16.62 5.56 -18.33
CA LYS A 24 -15.20 5.27 -18.56
C LYS A 24 -14.36 5.41 -17.31
N LEU A 25 -14.65 6.39 -16.45
CA LEU A 25 -13.99 6.52 -15.16
C LEU A 25 -14.29 5.32 -14.25
N ALA A 26 -15.56 4.88 -14.17
CA ALA A 26 -15.93 3.72 -13.35
C ALA A 26 -15.24 2.43 -13.81
N GLU A 27 -15.17 2.21 -15.13
CA GLU A 27 -14.41 1.10 -15.72
C GLU A 27 -12.94 1.15 -15.31
N LYS A 28 -12.30 2.32 -15.47
CA LYS A 28 -10.87 2.50 -15.17
C LYS A 28 -10.57 2.41 -13.68
N GLU A 29 -11.48 2.88 -12.82
CA GLU A 29 -11.37 2.74 -11.38
C GLU A 29 -11.40 1.26 -10.96
N ALA A 30 -12.34 0.47 -11.51
CA ALA A 30 -12.44 -0.96 -11.24
C ALA A 30 -11.17 -1.70 -11.73
N GLU A 31 -10.71 -1.41 -12.94
CA GLU A 31 -9.48 -1.97 -13.51
C GLU A 31 -8.26 -1.63 -12.64
N TYR A 32 -8.17 -0.38 -12.17
CA TYR A 32 -7.09 0.06 -11.31
C TYR A 32 -7.15 -0.61 -9.94
N ALA A 33 -8.34 -0.71 -9.34
CA ALA A 33 -8.53 -1.36 -8.06
C ALA A 33 -8.13 -2.85 -8.11
N GLU A 34 -8.58 -3.58 -9.13
CA GLU A 34 -8.21 -4.97 -9.32
C GLU A 34 -6.69 -5.15 -9.48
N LYS A 35 -6.06 -4.31 -10.31
CA LYS A 35 -4.63 -4.43 -10.61
C LYS A 35 -3.72 -3.95 -9.49
N PHE A 36 -4.10 -2.93 -8.73
CA PHE A 36 -3.21 -2.21 -7.82
C PHE A 36 -3.72 -2.13 -6.37
N ALA A 37 -5.02 -2.16 -6.12
CA ALA A 37 -5.59 -2.12 -4.77
C ALA A 37 -5.69 -3.52 -4.15
N ASN A 38 -4.69 -4.36 -4.41
CA ASN A 38 -4.51 -5.67 -3.80
C ASN A 38 -3.12 -5.75 -3.15
N PRO A 39 -2.94 -6.59 -2.12
CA PRO A 39 -1.68 -6.64 -1.36
C PRO A 39 -0.55 -7.34 -2.14
N TYR A 40 -0.85 -8.11 -3.18
CA TYR A 40 0.12 -9.00 -3.84
C TYR A 40 1.19 -8.25 -4.60
N ARG A 41 0.88 -7.08 -5.17
CA ARG A 41 1.91 -6.21 -5.76
C ARG A 41 2.93 -5.70 -4.74
N ALA A 42 2.48 -5.41 -3.51
CA ALA A 42 3.38 -4.99 -2.44
C ALA A 42 4.26 -6.17 -1.98
N ALA A 43 3.69 -7.37 -1.89
CA ALA A 43 4.42 -8.60 -1.57
C ALA A 43 5.50 -8.92 -2.61
N GLN A 44 5.19 -8.82 -3.90
CA GLN A 44 6.16 -9.04 -4.99
C GLN A 44 7.38 -8.11 -4.93
N ARG A 45 7.24 -6.93 -4.33
CA ARG A 45 8.32 -5.95 -4.17
C ARG A 45 9.05 -6.06 -2.82
N GLY A 46 8.62 -6.97 -1.94
CA GLY A 46 9.17 -7.09 -0.59
C GLY A 46 8.85 -5.91 0.33
N PHE A 47 7.82 -5.11 0.02
CA PHE A 47 7.36 -4.06 0.94
C PHE A 47 6.58 -4.61 2.12
N ILE A 48 5.94 -5.76 1.92
CA ILE A 48 5.34 -6.59 2.96
C ILE A 48 5.95 -7.99 2.86
N ASP A 49 6.14 -8.63 4.01
CA ASP A 49 6.75 -9.97 4.05
C ASP A 49 5.81 -11.06 3.53
N GLU A 50 4.52 -10.96 3.84
CA GLU A 50 3.53 -12.02 3.52
C GLU A 50 2.08 -11.49 3.51
N VAL A 51 1.22 -12.13 2.72
CA VAL A 51 -0.24 -11.99 2.79
C VAL A 51 -0.80 -13.18 3.56
N ILE A 52 -1.50 -12.92 4.66
CA ILE A 52 -1.95 -13.97 5.60
C ILE A 52 -3.48 -14.02 5.66
N LEU A 53 -4.01 -15.16 6.14
CA LEU A 53 -5.40 -15.24 6.55
C LEU A 53 -5.61 -14.42 7.84
N PRO A 54 -6.76 -13.74 8.00
CA PRO A 54 -7.01 -12.90 9.17
C PRO A 54 -6.86 -13.63 10.51
N GLU A 55 -7.29 -14.89 10.59
CA GLU A 55 -7.18 -15.75 11.77
C GLU A 55 -5.73 -16.06 12.19
N ASP A 56 -4.78 -16.04 11.27
CA ASP A 56 -3.37 -16.31 11.54
C ASP A 56 -2.63 -15.12 12.18
N THR A 57 -3.26 -13.94 12.22
CA THR A 57 -2.64 -12.69 12.68
C THR A 57 -2.00 -12.83 14.06
N ARG A 58 -2.70 -13.43 15.03
CA ARG A 58 -2.17 -13.61 16.41
C ARG A 58 -0.91 -14.48 16.41
N ARG A 59 -0.93 -15.59 15.66
CA ARG A 59 0.19 -16.52 15.56
C ARG A 59 1.40 -15.86 14.92
N LYS A 60 1.20 -15.07 13.86
CA LYS A 60 2.27 -14.34 13.16
C LYS A 60 2.91 -13.29 14.08
N LEU A 61 2.09 -12.52 14.81
CA LEU A 61 2.57 -11.52 15.77
C LEU A 61 3.42 -12.13 16.88
N ILE A 62 2.99 -13.24 17.50
CA ILE A 62 3.76 -13.92 18.56
C ILE A 62 5.15 -14.33 18.06
N LYS A 63 5.22 -14.92 16.85
CA LYS A 63 6.50 -15.32 16.25
C LYS A 63 7.39 -14.12 15.93
N ALA A 64 6.81 -13.05 15.37
CA ALA A 64 7.55 -11.84 15.04
C ALA A 64 8.13 -11.19 16.31
N PHE A 65 7.35 -11.09 17.39
CA PHE A 65 7.84 -10.54 18.66
C PHE A 65 8.93 -11.40 19.30
N ALA A 66 8.78 -12.72 19.29
CA ALA A 66 9.83 -13.62 19.79
C ALA A 66 11.14 -13.48 19.00
N MET A 67 11.06 -13.36 17.66
CA MET A 67 12.24 -13.13 16.82
C MET A 67 12.90 -11.77 17.10
N LEU A 68 12.11 -10.73 17.37
CA LEU A 68 12.57 -9.36 17.55
C LEU A 68 12.97 -9.03 18.99
N GLU A 69 12.83 -9.96 19.93
CA GLU A 69 13.02 -9.75 21.38
C GLU A 69 14.35 -9.07 21.72
N ASN A 70 15.43 -9.45 21.04
CA ASN A 70 16.78 -8.96 21.29
C ASN A 70 17.31 -8.04 20.18
N LYS A 71 16.41 -7.44 19.37
CA LYS A 71 16.82 -6.57 18.28
C LYS A 71 17.36 -5.23 18.81
N GLU A 72 18.65 -5.01 18.64
CA GLU A 72 19.30 -3.72 18.89
C GLU A 72 19.54 -2.96 17.57
N VAL A 73 19.32 -1.64 17.59
CA VAL A 73 19.53 -0.76 16.41
C VAL A 73 20.45 0.39 16.80
N ASN A 74 21.58 0.49 16.11
CA ASN A 74 22.52 1.59 16.28
C ASN A 74 21.97 2.87 15.65
N VAL A 75 21.95 3.95 16.43
CA VAL A 75 21.48 5.27 15.99
C VAL A 75 22.62 6.31 16.06
N PRO A 76 22.58 7.38 15.24
CA PRO A 76 23.59 8.44 15.31
C PRO A 76 23.67 9.11 16.68
N LYS A 77 24.89 9.41 17.14
CA LYS A 77 25.13 10.14 18.40
C LYS A 77 24.70 11.61 18.26
N ARG A 78 23.66 12.00 18.99
CA ARG A 78 23.13 13.38 19.04
C ARG A 78 22.43 13.63 20.37
N LYS A 79 22.29 14.90 20.80
CA LYS A 79 21.55 15.25 22.03
C LYS A 79 20.06 14.91 21.94
N HIS A 80 19.42 15.25 20.82
CA HIS A 80 18.03 14.95 20.50
C HIS A 80 17.80 15.08 18.98
N GLY A 81 16.62 14.68 18.50
CA GLY A 81 16.15 14.99 17.15
C GLY A 81 15.62 16.41 17.01
N ASN A 82 15.16 16.75 15.80
CA ASN A 82 14.43 17.99 15.53
C ASN A 82 13.17 17.64 14.72
N ILE A 83 12.14 17.14 15.43
CA ILE A 83 10.87 16.78 14.80
C ILE A 83 10.12 18.09 14.42
N PRO A 84 9.46 18.15 13.25
CA PRO A 84 8.60 19.30 12.93
C PRO A 84 7.55 19.52 14.02
N LEU A 85 7.39 20.79 14.44
CA LEU A 85 6.37 21.25 15.40
C LEU A 85 5.17 21.86 14.68
#